data_AF-A0A7V6VV59-F1
#
_entry.id   AF-A0A7V6VV59-F1
#
_cell.length_a   1.000
_cell.length_b   1.000
_cell.length_c   1.000
_cell.angle_alpha   90.00
_cell.angle_beta   90.00
_cell.angle_gamma   90.00
#
_symmetry.space_group_name_H-M   'P 1'
#
loop_
_entity.id
_entity.type
_entity.pdbx_description
1 polymer ?
#
loop_
_entity_poly.entity_id
_entity_poly.type
_entity_poly.pdbx_seq_one_letter_code
_entity_poly.pdbx_strand_id
1 'polypeptide(L)' 'MKIKEITSQYRRDFYAIYECQFCGHEVRGTGYDDANFHNNVIPKMKCKNCGKSVIENGDELKSEYRPLSTKYPEGYQI' A
#
# COMPACT_ATOMS: atom_id res chain seq x y z
N MET A 1 1.16 -4.86 3.36
CA MET A 1 -0.21 -4.72 2.77
C MET A 1 -0.07 -4.24 1.31
N LYS A 2 -1.11 -4.26 0.48
CA LYS A 2 -1.15 -3.55 -0.83
C LYS A 2 -2.38 -2.65 -0.88
N ILE A 3 -2.33 -1.54 -1.63
CA ILE A 3 -3.53 -0.77 -1.94
C ILE A 3 -4.34 -1.57 -2.97
N LYS A 4 -5.58 -1.89 -2.62
CA LYS A 4 -6.55 -2.52 -3.53
C LYS A 4 -7.30 -1.45 -4.32
N GLU A 5 -7.82 -0.46 -3.61
CA GLU A 5 -8.62 0.61 -4.19
C GLU A 5 -8.48 1.88 -3.35
N ILE A 6 -8.41 3.05 -3.99
CA ILE A 6 -8.48 4.36 -3.33
C ILE A 6 -9.92 4.86 -3.45
N THR A 7 -10.62 4.99 -2.31
CA THR A 7 -12.04 5.35 -2.27
C THR A 7 -12.27 6.85 -2.27
N SER A 8 -11.32 7.63 -1.76
CA SER A 8 -11.38 9.09 -1.75
C SER A 8 -9.98 9.65 -1.69
N GLN A 9 -9.71 10.74 -2.39
CA GLN A 9 -8.43 11.43 -2.34
C GLN A 9 -8.69 12.93 -2.23
N TYR A 10 -8.02 13.58 -1.29
CA TYR A 10 -8.02 15.03 -1.15
C TYR A 10 -6.59 15.52 -0.94
N ARG A 11 -6.05 16.20 -1.95
CA ARG A 11 -4.64 16.63 -2.01
C ARG A 11 -3.71 15.40 -1.97
N ARG A 12 -2.78 15.35 -1.00
CA ARG A 12 -1.85 14.23 -0.80
C ARG A 12 -2.46 13.13 0.05
N ASP A 13 -3.48 13.43 0.83
CA ASP A 13 -4.17 12.48 1.69
C ASP A 13 -5.18 11.68 0.87
N PHE A 14 -5.24 10.37 1.10
CA PHE A 14 -6.23 9.50 0.50
C PHE A 14 -6.76 8.46 1.48
N TYR A 15 -8.00 8.05 1.26
CA TYR A 15 -8.62 6.89 1.88
C TYR A 15 -8.52 5.73 0.91
N ALA A 16 -8.00 4.60 1.38
CA ALA A 16 -7.84 3.41 0.58
C ALA A 16 -8.28 2.15 1.34
N ILE A 17 -8.71 1.17 0.56
CA ILE A 17 -8.86 -0.21 0.98
C ILE A 17 -7.51 -0.88 0.74
N TYR A 18 -6.88 -1.32 1.82
CA TYR A 18 -5.66 -2.08 1.79
C TYR A 18 -5.99 -3.58 1.88
N GLU A 19 -5.48 -4.37 0.95
CA GLU A 19 -5.64 -5.82 0.96
C GLU A 19 -4.32 -6.48 1.39
N CYS A 20 -4.42 -7.47 2.26
CA CYS A 20 -3.28 -8.30 2.63
C CYS A 20 -3.00 -9.32 1.53
N GLN A 21 -1.82 -9.26 0.93
CA GLN A 21 -1.44 -10.18 -0.14
C GLN A 21 -1.22 -11.64 0.33
N PHE A 22 -1.07 -11.86 1.64
CA PHE A 22 -0.85 -13.18 2.22
C PHE A 22 -2.14 -13.93 2.56
N CYS A 23 -3.16 -13.22 3.05
CA CYS A 23 -4.40 -13.84 3.54
C CYS A 23 -5.68 -13.28 2.91
N GLY A 24 -5.57 -12.30 2.00
CA GLY A 24 -6.72 -11.65 1.35
C GLY A 24 -7.51 -10.69 2.24
N HIS A 25 -7.09 -10.45 3.49
CA HIS A 25 -7.83 -9.60 4.42
C HIS A 25 -7.80 -8.12 4.00
N GLU A 26 -8.97 -7.50 3.93
CA GLU A 26 -9.13 -6.09 3.55
C GLU A 26 -9.33 -5.20 4.77
N VAL A 27 -8.58 -4.10 4.82
CA VAL A 27 -8.71 -3.07 5.85
C VAL A 27 -8.83 -1.70 5.20
N ARG A 28 -9.73 -0.88 5.71
CA ARG A 28 -9.85 0.52 5.29
C ARG A 28 -8.91 1.37 6.13
N GLY A 29 -8.18 2.26 5.47
CA GLY A 29 -7.28 3.18 6.15
C GLY A 29 -7.04 4.45 5.34
N THR A 30 -6.27 5.35 5.94
CA THR A 30 -5.77 6.56 5.31
C THR A 30 -4.31 6.39 4.93
N GLY A 31 -3.91 7.05 3.86
CA GLY A 31 -2.54 7.11 3.40
C GLY A 31 -2.20 8.45 2.77
N TYR A 32 -0.93 8.61 2.44
CA TYR A 32 -0.39 9.79 1.78
C TYR A 32 0.25 9.37 0.47
N ASP A 33 -0.04 10.08 -0.62
CA ASP A 33 0.52 9.85 -1.95
C ASP A 33 1.94 10.44 -2.00
N ASP A 34 2.88 9.73 -1.38
CA ASP A 34 4.28 10.11 -1.30
C ASP A 34 5.19 8.88 -1.41
N ALA A 35 6.36 9.03 -2.03
CA ALA A 35 7.27 7.92 -2.32
C ALA A 35 7.68 7.17 -1.04
N ASN A 36 7.83 7.88 0.08
CA ASN A 36 8.15 7.24 1.35
C ASN A 36 6.99 6.38 1.87
N PHE A 37 5.75 6.83 1.72
CA PHE A 37 4.60 6.10 2.21
C PHE A 37 4.40 4.80 1.41
N HIS A 38 4.53 4.89 0.08
CA HIS A 38 4.34 3.75 -0.81
C HIS A 38 5.45 2.70 -0.67
N ASN A 39 6.71 3.14 -0.56
CA ASN A 39 7.87 2.24 -0.52
C ASN A 39 8.27 1.77 0.88
N ASN A 40 7.99 2.55 1.93
CA ASN A 40 8.40 2.18 3.30
C ASN A 40 7.20 1.86 4.20
N VAL A 41 6.12 2.64 4.17
CA VAL A 41 5.04 2.51 5.18
C VAL A 41 4.09 1.36 4.85
N ILE A 42 3.55 1.33 3.63
CA ILE A 42 2.62 0.27 3.17
C ILE A 42 3.22 -1.14 3.31
N PRO A 43 4.48 -1.41 2.93
CA PRO A 43 5.06 -2.74 3.08
C PRO A 43 5.40 -3.09 4.54
N LYS A 44 5.75 -2.10 5.38
CA LYS A 44 5.94 -2.31 6.85
C LYS A 44 4.63 -2.57 7.60
N MET A 45 3.49 -2.21 7.01
CA MET A 45 2.20 -2.38 7.65
C MET A 45 1.87 -3.87 7.88
N LYS A 46 1.74 -4.24 9.16
CA LYS A 46 1.37 -5.59 9.62
C LYS A 46 -0.13 -5.82 9.45
N CYS A 47 -0.50 -6.96 8.86
CA CYS A 47 -1.90 -7.35 8.79
C CYS A 47 -2.41 -7.74 10.18
N LYS A 48 -3.57 -7.23 10.61
CA LYS A 48 -4.17 -7.61 11.90
C LYS A 48 -4.64 -9.07 11.95
N ASN A 49 -4.94 -9.66 10.79
CA ASN A 49 -5.46 -11.02 10.71
C ASN A 49 -4.35 -12.08 10.76
N CYS A 50 -3.30 -11.93 9.94
CA CYS A 50 -2.22 -12.91 9.85
C CYS A 50 -0.91 -12.47 10.53
N GLY A 51 -0.80 -11.22 11.00
CA GLY A 51 0.42 -10.67 11.61
C GLY A 51 1.58 -10.41 10.65
N LYS A 52 1.48 -10.85 9.39
CA LYS A 52 2.55 -10.74 8.38
C LYS A 52 2.64 -9.33 7.78
N SER A 53 3.86 -8.90 7.46
CA SER A 53 4.15 -7.68 6.71
C SER A 53 4.93 -8.01 5.44
N VAL A 54 4.94 -7.12 4.44
CA VAL A 54 5.67 -7.36 3.18
C VAL A 54 7.18 -7.23 3.40
N ILE A 55 7.62 -6.46 4.41
CA ILE A 55 9.05 -6.39 4.75
C ILE A 55 9.52 -7.66 5.46
N GLU A 56 8.75 -8.19 6.41
CA GLU A 56 9.17 -9.38 7.18
C GLU A 56 8.91 -10.69 6.45
N ASN A 57 7.86 -10.75 5.61
CA ASN A 57 7.43 -11.95 4.91
C ASN A 57 7.48 -11.78 3.39
N GLY A 58 8.24 -10.80 2.90
CA GLY A 58 8.36 -10.46 1.47
C GLY A 58 8.82 -11.64 0.61
N ASP A 59 9.70 -12.47 1.16
CA ASP A 59 10.18 -13.71 0.53
C ASP A 59 9.08 -14.75 0.26
N GLU A 60 8.00 -14.76 1.07
CA GLU A 60 6.87 -15.68 0.86
C GLU A 60 5.92 -15.22 -0.25
N LEU A 61 6.05 -13.95 -0.69
CA LEU A 61 5.20 -13.38 -1.73
C LEU A 61 5.73 -13.72 -3.12
N LYS A 62 5.63 -15.01 -3.47
CA LYS A 62 6.09 -15.60 -4.73
C LYS A 62 5.20 -15.27 -5.95
N SER A 63 4.47 -14.15 -5.94
CA SER A 63 3.64 -13.71 -7.07
C SER A 63 3.69 -12.19 -7.21
N GLU A 64 4.48 -11.73 -8.18
CA GLU A 64 4.35 -10.45 -8.88
C GLU A 64 3.70 -9.29 -8.10
N TYR A 65 4.41 -8.75 -7.09
CA TYR A 65 4.09 -7.40 -6.63
C TYR A 65 4.54 -6.41 -7.71
N ARG A 66 3.64 -6.11 -8.66
CA ARG A 66 3.79 -4.96 -9.55
C ARG A 66 3.33 -3.71 -8.79
N PRO A 67 4.23 -2.80 -8.39
CA PRO A 67 3.79 -1.51 -7.90
C PRO A 67 2.99 -0.81 -9.01
N LEU A 68 1.74 -0.44 -8.71
CA LEU A 68 0.95 0.41 -9.59
C LEU A 68 1.73 1.72 -9.77
N SER A 69 2.11 2.00 -11.03
CA SER A 69 2.83 3.21 -11.41
C SER A 69 2.08 4.44 -10.88
N THR A 70 2.80 5.35 -10.21
CA THR A 70 2.20 6.56 -9.65
C THR A 70 1.56 7.40 -10.76
N LYS A 71 0.36 7.94 -10.50
CA LYS A 71 -0.38 8.78 -11.46
C LYS A 71 0.36 10.09 -11.79
N TYR A 72 1.21 10.55 -10.88
CA TYR A 72 2.06 11.72 -11.07
C TYR A 72 3.52 11.29 -11.11
N PRO A 73 4.29 11.71 -12.14
CA PRO A 73 5.71 11.46 -12.19
C PRO A 73 6.43 12.25 -11.09
N GLU A 74 7.55 11.69 -10.64
CA GLU A 74 8.50 12.36 -9.73
C GLU A 74 8.85 13.77 -10.24
N GLY A 75 8.63 14.79 -9.39
CA GLY A 75 8.88 16.21 -9.73
C GLY A 75 7.66 17.03 -10.17
N TYR A 76 6.44 16.47 -10.16
CA TYR A 76 5.23 17.23 -10.47
C TYR A 76 4.82 18.13 -9.29
N GLN A 77 4.95 19.45 -9.47
CA GLN A 77 4.54 20.48 -8.52
C GLN A 77 3.21 21.08 -9.00
N ILE A 78 2.18 21.09 -8.14
CA ILE A 78 0.88 21.76 -8.38
C ILE A 78 1.04 23.26 -8.17
#